data_AF-A0A7J2RET9-F1
#
_entry.id   AF-A0A7J2RET9-F1
#
_cell.length_a   1.000
_cell.length_b   1.000
_cell.length_c   1.000
_cell.angle_alpha   90.00
_cell.angle_beta   90.00
_cell.angle_gamma   90.00
#
_symmetry.space_group_name_H-M   'P 1'
#
loop_
_entity.id
_entity.type
_entity.pdbx_description
1 polymer ?
#
loop_
_entity_poly.entity_id
_entity_poly.type
_entity_poly.pdbx_seq_one_letter_code
_entity_poly.pdbx_strand_id
1 'polypeptide(L)'
;MSVTNLNEEEPQDILNRIEEGEFNNLRNDQWVQVYSILLKKCEDLKKNQESIRMLIEIRIHSLGYNHIQNEFYPLSGTLEEFSNFTNASFLQYSKSRAMQTQNNVLKARYSDIVWEFGNTIEKEFALISINSHLKNINYFYGKENYAYFLNSLSRAFYLAFRLDDSQKLKECLVIHLKYIDKFISSNLIRWTYDLLQNILKFSLSIKAEIDSKEILRYLDYGKEFYSEKDILFYNHFSTLEFIFKDKY
;
A
#
# COMPACT_ATOMS: atom_id res chain seq x y z
N MET A 1 11.87 15.57 -5.86
CA MET A 1 11.33 16.92 -5.55
C MET A 1 11.69 17.23 -4.12
N SER A 2 12.28 18.39 -3.84
CA SER A 2 12.65 18.77 -2.47
C SER A 2 11.45 19.44 -1.78
N VAL A 3 11.03 18.91 -0.62
CA VAL A 3 9.93 19.45 0.20
C VAL A 3 10.27 20.85 0.73
N THR A 4 11.55 21.24 0.72
CA THR A 4 12.05 22.53 1.22
C THR A 4 11.52 23.76 0.47
N ASN A 5 11.08 23.61 -0.78
CA ASN A 5 10.63 24.75 -1.60
C ASN A 5 9.18 25.15 -1.34
N LEU A 6 8.43 24.41 -0.51
CA LEU A 6 7.01 24.69 -0.25
C LEU A 6 6.78 25.90 0.68
N ASN A 7 7.83 26.41 1.34
CA ASN A 7 7.69 27.53 2.27
C ASN A 7 7.25 28.84 1.60
N GLU A 8 7.53 29.01 0.31
CA GLU A 8 7.20 30.21 -0.45
C GLU A 8 5.84 30.11 -1.16
N GLU A 9 5.21 28.93 -1.15
CA GLU A 9 3.96 28.66 -1.88
C GLU A 9 2.72 28.92 -1.02
N GLU A 10 1.61 29.30 -1.66
CA GLU A 10 0.32 29.44 -0.99
C GLU A 10 -0.22 28.06 -0.56
N PRO A 11 -0.86 27.94 0.62
CA PRO A 11 -1.37 26.65 1.11
C PRO A 11 -2.30 25.94 0.14
N GLN A 12 -3.13 26.69 -0.58
CA GLN A 12 -4.10 26.12 -1.51
C GLN A 12 -3.42 25.49 -2.73
N ASP A 13 -2.32 26.07 -3.22
CA ASP A 13 -1.59 25.53 -4.36
C ASP A 13 -0.93 24.21 -4.01
N ILE A 14 -0.34 24.12 -2.81
CA ILE A 14 0.22 22.86 -2.29
C ILE A 14 -0.89 21.81 -2.16
N LEU A 15 -2.07 22.16 -1.63
CA LEU A 15 -3.21 21.24 -1.52
C LEU A 15 -3.72 20.76 -2.88
N ASN A 16 -3.74 21.62 -3.90
CA ASN A 16 -4.12 21.24 -5.26
C ASN A 16 -3.12 20.24 -5.85
N ARG A 17 -1.81 20.49 -5.71
CA ARG A 17 -0.74 19.57 -6.14
C ARG A 17 -0.80 18.21 -5.43
N ILE A 18 -1.17 18.21 -4.15
CA ILE A 18 -1.49 16.98 -3.39
C ILE A 18 -2.64 16.21 -4.05
N GLU A 19 -3.73 16.89 -4.40
CA GLU A 19 -4.89 16.27 -5.04
C GLU A 19 -4.59 15.78 -6.47
N GLU A 20 -3.71 16.47 -7.19
CA GLU A 20 -3.22 16.09 -8.53
C GLU A 20 -2.22 14.92 -8.48
N GLY A 21 -1.74 14.56 -7.29
CA GLY A 21 -0.87 13.40 -7.07
C GLY A 21 0.62 13.66 -7.31
N GLU A 22 1.05 14.92 -7.29
CA GLU A 22 2.45 15.29 -7.47
C GLU A 22 3.36 14.69 -6.38
N PHE A 23 2.81 14.54 -5.16
CA PHE A 23 3.50 14.03 -4.00
C PHE A 23 3.32 12.51 -3.79
N ASN A 24 2.67 11.78 -4.70
CA ASN A 24 2.32 10.37 -4.50
C ASN A 24 3.51 9.43 -4.30
N ASN A 25 4.70 9.81 -4.76
CA ASN A 25 5.93 9.04 -4.57
C ASN A 25 6.71 9.41 -3.29
N LEU A 26 6.21 10.34 -2.48
CA LEU A 26 6.85 10.69 -1.22
C LEU A 26 6.79 9.54 -0.22
N ARG A 27 7.88 9.40 0.55
CA ARG A 27 7.90 8.57 1.75
C ARG A 27 6.99 9.15 2.84
N ASN A 28 6.63 8.33 3.83
CA ASN A 28 5.72 8.77 4.90
C ASN A 28 6.29 9.95 5.70
N ASP A 29 7.60 9.96 6.00
CA ASP A 29 8.29 11.07 6.67
C ASP A 29 8.18 12.37 5.86
N GLN A 30 8.28 12.28 4.54
CA GLN A 30 8.16 13.42 3.64
C GLN A 30 6.72 13.92 3.52
N TRP A 31 5.73 13.02 3.51
CA TRP A 31 4.32 13.40 3.60
C TRP A 31 4.01 14.15 4.89
N VAL A 32 4.52 13.67 6.03
CA VAL A 32 4.39 14.36 7.32
C VAL A 32 5.01 15.76 7.24
N GLN A 33 6.20 15.89 6.65
CA GLN A 33 6.83 17.21 6.45
C GLN A 33 5.97 18.17 5.61
N VAL A 34 5.38 17.70 4.49
CA VAL A 34 4.49 18.51 3.66
C VAL A 34 3.32 19.05 4.48
N TYR A 35 2.65 18.19 5.24
CA TYR A 35 1.52 18.62 6.06
C TYR A 35 1.94 19.44 7.29
N SER A 36 3.14 19.26 7.83
CA SER A 36 3.69 20.14 8.87
C SER A 36 3.95 21.56 8.36
N ILE A 37 4.44 21.71 7.12
CA ILE A 37 4.59 23.03 6.48
C ILE A 37 3.21 23.69 6.29
N LEU A 38 2.23 22.94 5.80
CA LEU A 38 0.86 23.42 5.65
C LEU A 38 0.23 23.84 6.99
N LEU A 39 0.42 23.04 8.05
CA LEU A 39 -0.06 23.36 9.39
C LEU A 39 0.47 24.72 9.85
N LYS A 40 1.80 24.92 9.80
CA LYS A 40 2.42 26.18 10.21
C LYS A 40 1.85 27.36 9.43
N LYS A 41 1.68 27.23 8.11
CA LYS A 41 1.07 28.28 7.28
C LYS A 41 -0.37 28.58 7.68
N CYS A 42 -1.17 27.56 7.97
CA CYS A 42 -2.55 27.73 8.44
C CYS A 42 -2.61 28.44 9.80
N GLU A 43 -1.70 28.12 10.72
CA GLU A 43 -1.58 28.77 12.03
C GLU A 43 -1.19 30.25 11.90
N ASP A 44 -0.18 30.56 11.08
CA ASP A 44 0.26 31.94 10.79
C ASP A 44 -0.88 32.78 10.20
N LEU A 45 -1.73 32.17 9.37
CA LEU A 45 -2.93 32.79 8.77
C LEU A 45 -4.17 32.74 9.68
N LYS A 46 -4.07 32.21 10.90
CA LYS A 46 -5.18 32.04 11.86
C LYS A 46 -6.38 31.24 11.30
N LYS A 47 -6.10 30.27 10.42
CA LYS A 47 -7.07 29.35 9.82
C LYS A 47 -7.25 28.13 10.73
N ASN A 48 -8.03 28.30 11.80
CA ASN A 48 -8.14 27.30 12.87
C ASN A 48 -8.69 25.95 12.40
N GLN A 49 -9.71 25.94 11.53
CA GLN A 49 -10.32 24.70 11.04
C GLN A 49 -9.35 23.92 10.14
N GLU A 50 -8.64 24.63 9.27
CA GLU A 50 -7.65 24.06 8.37
C GLU A 50 -6.43 23.55 9.14
N SER A 51 -6.03 24.23 10.21
CA SER A 51 -4.95 23.76 11.10
C SER A 51 -5.32 22.41 11.74
N ILE A 52 -6.54 22.28 12.26
CA ILE A 52 -7.06 20.99 12.78
C ILE A 52 -7.06 19.92 11.69
N ARG A 53 -7.48 20.28 10.47
CA ARG A 53 -7.43 19.37 9.32
C ARG A 53 -6.00 18.90 9.03
N MET A 54 -5.01 19.80 9.03
CA MET A 54 -3.60 19.43 8.78
C MET A 54 -3.05 18.51 9.88
N LEU A 55 -3.46 18.70 11.14
CA LEU A 55 -3.11 17.77 12.22
C LEU A 55 -3.67 16.36 11.97
N ILE A 56 -4.90 16.24 11.47
CA ILE A 56 -5.48 14.95 11.07
C ILE A 56 -4.67 14.34 9.93
N GLU A 57 -4.31 15.11 8.90
CA GLU A 57 -3.51 14.62 7.77
C GLU A 57 -2.11 14.14 8.21
N ILE A 58 -1.42 14.90 9.06
CA ILE A 58 -0.14 14.47 9.66
C ILE A 58 -0.32 13.11 10.34
N ARG A 59 -1.41 12.94 11.11
CA ARG A 59 -1.70 11.69 11.78
C ARG A 59 -1.92 10.55 10.79
N ILE A 60 -2.79 10.73 9.80
CA ILE A 60 -3.06 9.76 8.72
C ILE A 60 -1.77 9.30 8.04
N HIS A 61 -0.85 10.22 7.79
CA HIS A 61 0.42 9.89 7.14
C HIS A 61 1.46 9.29 8.09
N SER A 62 1.40 9.62 9.39
CA SER A 62 2.21 8.99 10.45
C SER A 62 1.80 7.55 10.76
N LEU A 63 0.53 7.19 10.55
CA LEU A 63 0.04 5.82 10.76
C LEU A 63 0.62 4.81 9.77
N GLY A 64 1.35 5.26 8.74
CA GLY A 64 2.19 4.44 7.86
C GLY A 64 1.46 3.36 7.04
N TYR A 65 2.11 2.87 5.99
CA TYR A 65 1.72 1.63 5.30
C TYR A 65 2.16 0.37 6.06
N ASN A 66 3.16 0.51 6.95
CA ASN A 66 3.77 -0.63 7.65
C ASN A 66 2.83 -1.28 8.67
N HIS A 67 1.85 -0.55 9.21
CA HIS A 67 0.84 -1.12 10.11
C HIS A 67 -0.25 -1.91 9.37
N ILE A 68 -0.39 -1.66 8.08
CA ILE A 68 -1.47 -2.19 7.24
C ILE A 68 -1.07 -3.55 6.61
N GLN A 69 0.22 -3.89 6.64
CA GLN A 69 0.77 -5.17 6.16
C GLN A 69 1.45 -6.03 7.23
N ASN A 70 1.93 -5.46 8.33
CA ASN A 70 2.54 -6.22 9.39
C ASN A 70 1.53 -6.51 10.50
N GLU A 71 1.17 -7.77 10.68
CA GLU A 71 0.60 -8.29 11.93
C GLU A 71 1.56 -8.14 13.14
N PHE A 72 2.71 -7.46 13.02
CA PHE A 72 3.82 -7.60 13.99
C PHE A 72 4.60 -6.35 14.38
N TYR A 73 4.14 -5.14 14.05
CA TYR A 73 4.66 -3.96 14.74
C TYR A 73 3.50 -3.06 15.16
N PRO A 74 3.14 -3.00 16.46
CA PRO A 74 2.36 -1.87 16.94
C PRO A 74 3.18 -0.61 16.68
N LEU A 75 2.48 0.47 16.35
CA LEU A 75 3.06 1.81 16.34
C LEU A 75 3.87 1.97 17.64
N SER A 76 5.02 2.64 17.58
CA SER A 76 5.76 3.03 18.78
C SER A 76 4.99 4.15 19.52
N GLY A 77 3.81 3.81 19.99
CA GLY A 77 2.85 4.59 20.78
C GLY A 77 1.92 3.58 21.45
N THR A 78 1.45 3.87 22.65
CA THR A 78 0.63 2.90 23.39
C THR A 78 -0.77 2.81 22.76
N LEU A 79 -1.43 1.65 22.83
CA LEU A 79 -2.85 1.46 22.42
C LEU A 79 -3.80 2.55 22.96
N GLU A 80 -3.43 3.15 24.10
CA GLU A 80 -4.12 4.23 24.80
C GLU A 80 -3.97 5.60 24.10
N GLU A 81 -2.81 5.88 23.50
CA GLU A 81 -2.61 7.05 22.63
C GLU A 81 -3.39 6.91 21.31
N PHE A 82 -3.66 5.67 20.88
CA PHE A 82 -4.45 5.38 19.69
C PHE A 82 -5.95 5.60 19.90
N SER A 83 -6.51 5.08 20.99
CA SER A 83 -7.96 5.18 21.27
C SER A 83 -8.43 6.62 21.50
N ASN A 84 -7.56 7.50 22.00
CA ASN A 84 -7.95 8.87 22.35
C ASN A 84 -8.08 9.81 21.13
N PHE A 85 -7.51 9.46 19.97
CA PHE A 85 -7.49 10.33 18.78
C PHE A 85 -8.21 9.78 17.54
N THR A 86 -8.45 8.46 17.44
CA THR A 86 -9.38 7.88 16.44
C THR A 86 -10.83 8.03 16.89
N ASN A 87 -11.20 9.26 17.26
CA ASN A 87 -12.57 9.58 17.64
C ASN A 87 -13.48 9.60 16.39
N ALA A 88 -14.79 9.73 16.60
CA ALA A 88 -15.77 9.74 15.52
C ALA A 88 -15.47 10.80 14.44
N SER A 89 -14.92 11.97 14.82
CA SER A 89 -14.58 13.05 13.88
C SER A 89 -13.42 12.68 12.95
N PHE A 90 -12.40 11.97 13.45
CA PHE A 90 -11.30 11.47 12.63
C PHE A 90 -11.76 10.46 11.57
N LEU A 91 -12.60 9.51 11.97
CA LEU A 91 -13.17 8.53 11.05
C LEU A 91 -14.12 9.18 10.05
N GLN A 92 -14.97 10.10 10.49
CA GLN A 92 -15.88 10.84 9.61
C GLN A 92 -15.11 11.67 8.57
N TYR A 93 -14.01 12.31 8.98
CA TYR A 93 -13.10 13.00 8.06
C TYR A 93 -12.55 12.04 7.01
N SER A 94 -12.01 10.90 7.44
CA SER A 94 -11.42 9.89 6.55
C SER A 94 -12.45 9.34 5.55
N LYS A 95 -13.68 9.05 6.01
CA LYS A 95 -14.80 8.63 5.14
C LYS A 95 -15.11 9.67 4.08
N SER A 96 -15.27 10.92 4.51
CA SER A 96 -15.56 12.03 3.60
C SER A 96 -14.46 12.19 2.56
N ARG A 97 -13.19 12.16 2.96
CA ARG A 97 -12.05 12.28 2.05
C ARG A 97 -11.91 11.10 1.10
N ALA A 98 -12.10 9.87 1.56
CA ALA A 98 -12.10 8.67 0.72
C ALA A 98 -13.12 8.78 -0.44
N MET A 99 -14.29 9.38 -0.18
CA MET A 99 -15.33 9.57 -1.19
C MET A 99 -15.06 10.76 -2.13
N GLN A 100 -14.39 11.81 -1.66
CA GLN A 100 -14.23 13.07 -2.40
C GLN A 100 -12.96 13.14 -3.25
N THR A 101 -11.84 12.62 -2.74
CA THR A 101 -10.54 12.76 -3.41
C THR A 101 -10.55 12.04 -4.77
N GLN A 102 -9.88 12.61 -5.76
CA GLN A 102 -9.58 11.98 -7.04
C GLN A 102 -8.18 11.35 -7.05
N ASN A 103 -7.32 11.70 -6.09
CA ASN A 103 -6.04 11.06 -5.90
C ASN A 103 -6.20 9.61 -5.39
N ASN A 104 -5.87 8.62 -6.23
CA ASN A 104 -6.00 7.20 -5.87
C ASN A 104 -5.08 6.76 -4.71
N VAL A 105 -3.94 7.41 -4.49
CA VAL A 105 -3.04 7.07 -3.35
C VAL A 105 -3.66 7.53 -2.04
N LEU A 106 -4.22 8.74 -2.01
CA LEU A 106 -4.93 9.25 -0.85
C LEU A 106 -6.24 8.49 -0.63
N LYS A 107 -6.98 8.20 -1.70
CA LYS A 107 -8.22 7.39 -1.65
C LYS A 107 -7.97 6.04 -0.99
N ALA A 108 -6.96 5.30 -1.45
CA ALA A 108 -6.58 4.03 -0.85
C ALA A 108 -6.27 4.18 0.64
N ARG A 109 -5.47 5.19 1.02
CA ARG A 109 -5.07 5.43 2.41
C ARG A 109 -6.26 5.77 3.32
N TYR A 110 -7.14 6.68 2.92
CA TYR A 110 -8.31 7.03 3.72
C TYR A 110 -9.27 5.85 3.85
N SER A 111 -9.49 5.11 2.77
CA SER A 111 -10.33 3.92 2.77
C SER A 111 -9.76 2.82 3.67
N ASP A 112 -8.44 2.61 3.66
CA ASP A 112 -7.77 1.69 4.57
C ASP A 112 -7.96 2.09 6.03
N ILE A 113 -7.82 3.38 6.35
CA ILE A 113 -8.04 3.88 7.71
C ILE A 113 -9.47 3.60 8.16
N VAL A 114 -10.45 3.87 7.30
CA VAL A 114 -11.86 3.60 7.65
C VAL A 114 -12.08 2.11 7.83
N TRP A 115 -11.47 1.26 7.01
CA TRP A 115 -11.61 -0.18 7.15
C TRP A 115 -10.95 -0.73 8.42
N GLU A 116 -9.73 -0.31 8.74
CA GLU A 116 -8.96 -0.85 9.87
C GLU A 116 -9.44 -0.31 11.23
N PHE A 117 -9.86 0.96 11.27
CA PHE A 117 -10.24 1.64 12.51
C PHE A 117 -11.74 1.91 12.62
N GLY A 118 -12.53 1.60 11.58
CA GLY A 118 -13.98 1.68 11.61
C GLY A 118 -14.61 0.52 12.36
N ASN A 119 -15.89 0.67 12.70
CA ASN A 119 -16.67 -0.44 13.24
C ASN A 119 -16.94 -1.48 12.13
N THR A 120 -17.06 -2.75 12.52
CA THR A 120 -16.93 -4.01 11.74
C THR A 120 -17.81 -4.22 10.49
N ILE A 121 -18.50 -3.21 9.95
CA ILE A 121 -19.54 -3.36 8.91
C ILE A 121 -19.22 -2.58 7.62
N GLU A 122 -18.13 -1.80 7.59
CA GLU A 122 -17.85 -0.85 6.49
C GLU A 122 -17.12 -1.46 5.29
N LYS A 123 -17.63 -2.59 4.80
CA LYS A 123 -17.06 -3.34 3.65
C LYS A 123 -16.89 -2.50 2.39
N GLU A 124 -17.71 -1.47 2.20
CA GLU A 124 -17.60 -0.56 1.06
C GLU A 124 -16.23 0.13 0.99
N PHE A 125 -15.64 0.50 2.13
CA PHE A 125 -14.34 1.17 2.17
C PHE A 125 -13.21 0.18 1.86
N ALA A 126 -13.32 -1.09 2.24
CA ALA A 126 -12.39 -2.11 1.78
C ALA A 126 -12.43 -2.28 0.25
N LEU A 127 -13.62 -2.28 -0.36
CA LEU A 127 -13.75 -2.34 -1.82
C LEU A 127 -13.18 -1.09 -2.52
N ILE A 128 -13.40 0.10 -1.96
CA ILE A 128 -12.78 1.34 -2.47
C ILE A 128 -11.25 1.26 -2.36
N SER A 129 -10.73 0.75 -1.24
CA SER A 129 -9.30 0.56 -1.02
C SER A 129 -8.70 -0.40 -2.04
N ILE A 130 -9.27 -1.60 -2.22
CA ILE A 130 -8.85 -2.59 -3.24
C ILE A 130 -8.74 -1.93 -4.61
N ASN A 131 -9.83 -1.29 -5.07
CA ASN A 131 -9.85 -0.70 -6.41
C ASN A 131 -8.85 0.44 -6.57
N SER A 132 -8.64 1.25 -5.52
CA SER A 132 -7.68 2.35 -5.55
C SER A 132 -6.23 1.84 -5.57
N HIS A 133 -5.93 0.82 -4.78
CA HIS A 133 -4.65 0.12 -4.83
C HIS A 133 -4.35 -0.46 -6.20
N LEU A 134 -5.30 -1.18 -6.80
CA LEU A 134 -5.13 -1.76 -8.14
C LEU A 134 -4.88 -0.69 -9.20
N LYS A 135 -5.52 0.49 -9.09
CA LYS A 135 -5.22 1.64 -9.96
C LYS A 135 -3.81 2.20 -9.76
N ASN A 136 -3.30 2.22 -8.53
CA ASN A 136 -1.98 2.75 -8.20
C ASN A 136 -0.82 1.88 -8.73
N ILE A 137 -1.06 0.60 -9.01
CA ILE A 137 -0.04 -0.36 -9.49
C ILE A 137 0.70 0.18 -10.71
N ASN A 138 -0.01 0.61 -11.75
CA ASN A 138 0.63 1.08 -12.99
C ASN A 138 1.41 2.39 -12.76
N TYR A 139 0.91 3.27 -11.88
CA TYR A 139 1.60 4.51 -11.52
C TYR A 139 2.95 4.22 -10.85
N PHE A 140 2.96 3.37 -9.82
CA PHE A 140 4.19 3.05 -9.10
C PHE A 140 5.17 2.25 -9.94
N TYR A 141 4.69 1.32 -10.76
CA TYR A 141 5.54 0.59 -11.70
C TYR A 141 6.22 1.54 -12.70
N GLY A 142 5.47 2.48 -13.30
CA GLY A 142 6.02 3.44 -14.26
C GLY A 142 6.99 4.47 -13.65
N LYS A 143 7.03 4.56 -12.32
CA LYS A 143 7.99 5.39 -11.58
C LYS A 143 9.14 4.57 -10.98
N GLU A 144 9.21 3.28 -11.33
CA GLU A 144 10.17 2.31 -10.78
C GLU A 144 10.15 2.22 -9.24
N ASN A 145 9.03 2.62 -8.64
CA ASN A 145 8.81 2.56 -7.20
C ASN A 145 8.23 1.20 -6.83
N TYR A 146 9.02 0.15 -7.04
CA TYR A 146 8.57 -1.24 -6.91
C TYR A 146 8.12 -1.61 -5.50
N ALA A 147 8.67 -0.94 -4.47
CA ALA A 147 8.22 -1.13 -3.09
C ALA A 147 6.75 -0.71 -2.90
N TYR A 148 6.36 0.48 -3.39
CA TYR A 148 4.97 0.95 -3.30
C TYR A 148 4.02 0.20 -4.24
N PHE A 149 4.53 -0.25 -5.39
CA PHE A 149 3.82 -1.18 -6.28
C PHE A 149 3.47 -2.47 -5.54
N LEU A 150 4.45 -3.12 -4.92
CA LEU A 150 4.25 -4.36 -4.16
C LEU A 150 3.32 -4.12 -2.99
N ASN A 151 3.50 -3.03 -2.25
CA ASN A 151 2.65 -2.71 -1.13
C ASN A 151 1.18 -2.56 -1.54
N SER A 152 0.92 -1.88 -2.66
CA SER A 152 -0.43 -1.70 -3.17
C SER A 152 -1.07 -3.02 -3.59
N LEU A 153 -0.35 -3.83 -4.37
CA LEU A 153 -0.89 -5.10 -4.86
C LEU A 153 -1.11 -6.11 -3.72
N SER A 154 -0.17 -6.21 -2.77
CA SER A 154 -0.31 -7.10 -1.61
C SER A 154 -1.49 -6.66 -0.73
N ARG A 155 -1.70 -5.35 -0.56
CA ARG A 155 -2.80 -4.82 0.24
C ARG A 155 -4.16 -5.09 -0.41
N ALA A 156 -4.29 -4.84 -1.71
CA ALA A 156 -5.49 -5.20 -2.46
C ALA A 156 -5.81 -6.70 -2.30
N PHE A 157 -4.79 -7.55 -2.40
CA PHE A 157 -4.96 -8.99 -2.31
C PHE A 157 -5.39 -9.45 -0.90
N TYR A 158 -4.76 -8.89 0.13
CA TYR A 158 -5.14 -9.12 1.53
C TYR A 158 -6.57 -8.68 1.82
N LEU A 159 -7.00 -7.50 1.35
CA LEU A 159 -8.36 -7.03 1.56
C LEU A 159 -9.37 -7.91 0.84
N ALA A 160 -9.09 -8.33 -0.40
CA ALA A 160 -9.94 -9.27 -1.12
C ALA A 160 -10.10 -10.59 -0.34
N PHE A 161 -9.01 -11.11 0.24
CA PHE A 161 -9.03 -12.27 1.13
C PHE A 161 -9.88 -12.03 2.38
N ARG A 162 -9.68 -10.90 3.07
CA ARG A 162 -10.43 -10.54 4.30
C ARG A 162 -11.93 -10.35 4.05
N LEU A 163 -12.32 -9.98 2.83
CA LEU A 163 -13.70 -9.86 2.41
C LEU A 163 -14.32 -11.17 1.93
N ASP A 164 -13.54 -12.23 1.77
CA ASP A 164 -13.93 -13.47 1.09
C ASP A 164 -14.44 -13.20 -0.35
N ASP A 165 -13.82 -12.25 -1.04
CA ASP A 165 -14.19 -11.85 -2.40
C ASP A 165 -13.33 -12.63 -3.43
N SER A 166 -13.86 -13.79 -3.85
CA SER A 166 -13.18 -14.69 -4.79
C SER A 166 -12.89 -14.05 -6.15
N GLN A 167 -13.77 -13.16 -6.61
CA GLN A 167 -13.56 -12.45 -7.87
C GLN A 167 -12.37 -11.48 -7.77
N LYS A 168 -12.29 -10.71 -6.68
CA LYS A 168 -11.16 -9.80 -6.44
C LYS A 168 -9.86 -10.52 -6.15
N LEU A 169 -9.90 -11.68 -5.48
CA LEU A 169 -8.73 -12.54 -5.31
C LEU A 169 -8.17 -12.99 -6.66
N LYS A 170 -9.04 -13.46 -7.56
CA LYS A 170 -8.65 -13.88 -8.92
C LYS A 170 -8.09 -12.71 -9.74
N GLU A 171 -8.72 -11.54 -9.68
CA GLU A 171 -8.21 -10.32 -10.31
C GLU A 171 -6.79 -9.98 -9.83
N CYS A 172 -6.57 -10.01 -8.50
CA CYS A 172 -5.25 -9.78 -7.92
C CYS A 172 -4.22 -10.84 -8.37
N LEU A 173 -4.58 -12.12 -8.40
CA LEU A 173 -3.69 -13.20 -8.85
C LEU A 173 -3.24 -12.99 -10.30
N VAL A 174 -4.17 -12.69 -11.21
CA VAL A 174 -3.86 -12.39 -12.62
C VAL A 174 -2.86 -11.23 -12.73
N ILE A 175 -3.01 -10.20 -11.90
CA ILE A 175 -2.07 -9.07 -11.86
C ILE A 175 -0.69 -9.49 -11.34
N HIS A 176 -0.61 -10.33 -10.29
CA HIS A 176 0.67 -10.85 -9.82
C HIS A 176 1.41 -11.61 -10.92
N LEU A 177 0.77 -12.59 -11.56
CA LEU A 177 1.38 -13.41 -12.62
C LEU A 177 1.86 -12.54 -13.79
N LYS A 178 1.02 -11.62 -14.25
CA LYS A 178 1.39 -10.64 -15.29
C LYS A 178 2.66 -9.86 -14.95
N TYR A 179 2.82 -9.43 -13.70
CA TYR A 179 3.97 -8.65 -13.30
C TYR A 179 5.20 -9.48 -12.97
N ILE A 180 5.03 -10.75 -12.57
CA ILE A 180 6.13 -11.72 -12.50
C ILE A 180 6.78 -11.86 -13.89
N ASP A 181 5.99 -12.09 -14.94
CA ASP A 181 6.52 -12.20 -16.32
C ASP A 181 7.24 -10.92 -16.77
N LYS A 182 6.69 -9.74 -16.43
CA LYS A 182 7.32 -8.44 -16.73
C LYS A 182 8.65 -8.26 -16.01
N PHE A 183 8.72 -8.59 -14.73
CA PHE A 183 9.95 -8.49 -13.95
C PHE A 183 11.00 -9.47 -14.46
N ILE A 184 10.61 -10.70 -14.80
CA ILE A 184 11.52 -11.66 -15.44
C ILE A 184 12.07 -11.11 -16.75
N SER A 185 11.20 -10.63 -17.64
CA SER A 185 11.59 -10.09 -18.94
C SER A 185 12.47 -8.85 -18.84
N SER A 186 12.38 -8.11 -17.73
CA SER A 186 13.16 -6.89 -17.46
C SER A 186 14.39 -7.15 -16.58
N ASN A 187 14.71 -8.42 -16.29
CA ASN A 187 15.83 -8.81 -15.42
C ASN A 187 15.74 -8.26 -13.98
N LEU A 188 14.51 -8.04 -13.49
CA LEU A 188 14.18 -7.50 -12.17
C LEU A 188 13.75 -8.62 -11.19
N ILE A 189 14.51 -9.72 -11.17
CA ILE A 189 14.12 -11.01 -10.59
C ILE A 189 13.87 -10.92 -9.07
N ARG A 190 14.52 -9.98 -8.39
CA ARG A 190 14.33 -9.71 -6.96
C ARG A 190 12.85 -9.51 -6.59
N TRP A 191 12.11 -8.78 -7.43
CA TRP A 191 10.71 -8.43 -7.15
C TRP A 191 9.74 -9.56 -7.49
N THR A 192 10.15 -10.51 -8.34
CA THR A 192 9.41 -11.74 -8.59
C THR A 192 9.27 -12.57 -7.32
N TYR A 193 10.31 -12.63 -6.49
CA TYR A 193 10.26 -13.31 -5.19
C TYR A 193 9.12 -12.79 -4.31
N ASP A 194 9.02 -11.47 -4.16
CA ASP A 194 8.02 -10.86 -3.26
C ASP A 194 6.59 -11.10 -3.78
N LEU A 195 6.39 -11.09 -5.11
CA LEU A 195 5.11 -11.45 -5.72
C LEU A 195 4.73 -12.92 -5.47
N LEU A 196 5.68 -13.85 -5.63
CA LEU A 196 5.46 -15.28 -5.36
C LEU A 196 5.15 -15.52 -3.88
N GLN A 197 5.83 -14.82 -2.97
CA GLN A 197 5.56 -14.89 -1.54
C GLN A 197 4.12 -14.47 -1.21
N ASN A 198 3.61 -13.41 -1.84
CA ASN A 198 2.22 -12.98 -1.67
C ASN A 198 1.22 -14.02 -2.16
N ILE A 199 1.45 -14.64 -3.32
CA ILE A 199 0.61 -15.74 -3.82
C ILE A 199 0.60 -16.90 -2.80
N LEU A 200 1.77 -17.27 -2.29
CA LEU A 200 1.91 -18.34 -1.31
C LEU A 200 1.20 -18.08 0.01
N LYS A 201 1.14 -16.81 0.44
CA LYS A 201 0.44 -16.40 1.67
C LYS A 201 -1.05 -16.72 1.60
N PHE A 202 -1.67 -16.56 0.44
CA PHE A 202 -3.12 -16.78 0.23
C PHE A 202 -3.43 -18.06 -0.54
N SER A 203 -2.44 -18.93 -0.74
CA SER A 203 -2.51 -20.05 -1.69
C SER A 203 -3.67 -21.01 -1.42
N LEU A 204 -4.11 -21.17 -0.17
CA LEU A 204 -5.24 -22.05 0.15
C LEU A 204 -6.57 -21.49 -0.38
N SER A 205 -6.76 -20.16 -0.32
CA SER A 205 -7.98 -19.49 -0.77
C SER A 205 -8.08 -19.37 -2.29
N ILE A 206 -6.95 -19.49 -2.99
CA ILE A 206 -6.89 -19.41 -4.46
C ILE A 206 -6.41 -20.72 -5.10
N LYS A 207 -6.47 -21.85 -4.37
CA LYS A 207 -5.91 -23.13 -4.82
C LYS A 207 -6.44 -23.59 -6.17
N ALA A 208 -7.72 -23.38 -6.44
CA ALA A 208 -8.37 -23.76 -7.70
C ALA A 208 -7.93 -22.90 -8.90
N GLU A 209 -7.34 -21.73 -8.65
CA GLU A 209 -6.97 -20.74 -9.68
C GLU A 209 -5.46 -20.73 -9.98
N ILE A 210 -4.66 -21.44 -9.19
CA ILE A 210 -3.21 -21.52 -9.37
C ILE A 210 -2.86 -22.63 -10.37
N ASP A 211 -2.10 -22.27 -11.41
CA ASP A 211 -1.37 -23.24 -12.20
C ASP A 211 -0.04 -23.57 -11.51
N SER A 212 0.03 -24.74 -10.88
CA SER A 212 1.22 -25.18 -10.17
C SER A 212 2.45 -25.32 -11.05
N LYS A 213 2.30 -25.65 -12.34
CA LYS A 213 3.44 -25.75 -13.25
C LYS A 213 4.02 -24.37 -13.54
N GLU A 214 3.17 -23.37 -13.67
CA GLU A 214 3.59 -21.99 -13.90
C GLU A 214 4.33 -21.42 -12.68
N ILE A 215 3.81 -21.64 -11.47
CA ILE A 215 4.48 -21.20 -10.23
C ILE A 215 5.85 -21.88 -10.06
N LEU A 216 5.93 -23.20 -10.29
CA LEU A 216 7.21 -23.93 -10.24
C LEU A 216 8.21 -23.40 -11.27
N ARG A 217 7.76 -23.12 -12.50
CA ARG A 217 8.61 -22.52 -13.53
C ARG A 217 9.21 -21.19 -13.08
N TYR A 218 8.45 -20.33 -12.41
CA TYR A 218 8.97 -19.06 -11.89
C TYR A 218 9.99 -19.25 -10.76
N LEU A 219 9.74 -20.21 -9.88
CA LEU A 219 10.66 -20.55 -8.79
C LEU A 219 11.98 -21.10 -9.32
N ASP A 220 11.92 -21.99 -10.32
CA ASP A 220 13.09 -22.55 -11.00
C ASP A 220 13.91 -21.46 -11.69
N TYR A 221 13.25 -20.55 -12.41
CA TYR A 221 13.91 -19.41 -13.04
C TYR A 221 14.66 -18.55 -12.01
N GLY A 222 14.02 -18.25 -10.87
CA GLY A 222 14.64 -17.46 -9.80
C GLY A 222 15.87 -18.15 -9.19
N LYS A 223 15.81 -19.46 -8.95
CA LYS A 223 16.96 -20.26 -8.49
C LYS A 223 18.10 -20.24 -9.51
N GLU A 224 17.81 -20.53 -10.77
CA GLU A 224 18.82 -20.53 -11.83
C GLU A 224 19.53 -19.18 -11.91
N PHE A 225 18.75 -18.09 -11.90
CA PHE A 225 19.26 -16.73 -11.97
C PHE A 225 20.26 -16.38 -10.85
N TYR A 226 19.99 -16.84 -9.63
CA TYR A 226 20.77 -16.52 -8.43
C TYR A 226 21.82 -17.57 -8.05
N SER A 227 21.82 -18.73 -8.70
CA SER A 227 22.69 -19.89 -8.39
C SER A 227 24.18 -19.53 -8.25
N GLU A 228 24.68 -18.63 -9.08
CA GLU A 228 26.08 -18.18 -9.06
C GLU A 228 26.25 -16.71 -8.65
N LYS A 229 25.14 -15.99 -8.38
CA LYS A 229 25.15 -14.54 -8.12
C LYS A 229 24.93 -14.19 -6.65
N ASP A 230 24.00 -14.88 -6.02
CA ASP A 230 23.59 -14.58 -4.65
C ASP A 230 22.96 -15.82 -4.00
N ILE A 231 23.74 -16.49 -3.15
CA ILE A 231 23.31 -17.70 -2.44
C ILE A 231 22.12 -17.45 -1.52
N LEU A 232 21.96 -16.23 -1.01
CA LEU A 232 20.84 -15.89 -0.13
C LEU A 232 19.53 -15.91 -0.92
N PHE A 233 19.50 -15.27 -2.10
CA PHE A 233 18.31 -15.29 -2.95
C PHE A 233 18.02 -16.67 -3.53
N TYR A 234 19.05 -17.43 -3.92
CA TYR A 234 18.88 -18.84 -4.30
C TYR A 234 18.14 -19.63 -3.20
N ASN A 235 18.57 -19.49 -1.94
CA ASN A 235 17.96 -20.16 -0.81
C ASN A 235 16.53 -19.67 -0.54
N HIS A 236 16.26 -18.38 -0.73
CA HIS A 236 14.92 -17.82 -0.63
C HIS A 236 13.95 -18.45 -1.64
N PHE A 237 14.33 -18.55 -2.92
CA PHE A 237 13.50 -19.22 -3.94
C PHE A 237 13.32 -20.72 -3.66
N SER A 238 14.40 -21.40 -3.24
CA SER A 238 14.34 -22.81 -2.85
C SER A 238 13.38 -23.05 -1.67
N THR A 239 13.35 -22.11 -0.71
CA THR A 239 12.42 -22.17 0.42
C THR A 239 10.97 -21.99 -0.03
N LEU A 240 10.69 -21.02 -0.92
CA LEU A 240 9.34 -20.85 -1.46
C LEU A 240 8.88 -22.06 -2.26
N GLU A 241 9.77 -22.69 -3.02
CA GLU A 241 9.47 -23.93 -3.76
C GLU A 241 9.12 -25.08 -2.82
N PHE A 242 9.90 -25.27 -1.75
CA PHE A 242 9.60 -26.27 -0.73
C PHE A 242 8.22 -26.06 -0.11
N ILE A 243 7.92 -24.82 0.31
CA ILE A 243 6.61 -24.45 0.86
C ILE A 243 5.48 -24.66 -0.16
N PHE A 244 5.73 -24.37 -1.45
CA PHE A 244 4.73 -24.55 -2.49
C PHE A 244 4.40 -26.04 -2.69
N LYS A 245 5.42 -26.90 -2.81
CA LYS A 245 5.26 -28.35 -3.01
C LYS A 245 4.60 -29.06 -1.82
N ASP A 246 4.75 -28.52 -0.61
CA ASP A 246 4.03 -29.04 0.56
C ASP A 246 2.50 -28.80 0.47
N LYS A 247 2.08 -27.74 -0.24
CA LYS A 247 0.67 -27.35 -0.35
C LYS A 247 -0.05 -27.88 -1.61
N TYR A 248 0.69 -28.32 -2.62
CA TYR A 248 0.21 -28.69 -3.97
C TYR A 248 0.80 -30.00 -4.46
#